data_AF-A0A7X6VIF9-F1
#
_entry.id   AF-A0A7X6VIF9-F1
#
_cell.length_a   1.000
_cell.length_b   1.000
_cell.length_c   1.000
_cell.angle_alpha   90.00
_cell.angle_beta   90.00
_cell.angle_gamma   90.00
#
_symmetry.space_group_name_H-M   'P 1'
#
loop_
_entity.id
_entity.type
_entity.pdbx_description
1 polymer ?
#
loop_
_entity_poly.entity_id
_entity_poly.type
_entity_poly.pdbx_seq_one_letter_code
_entity_poly.pdbx_strand_id
1 'polypeptide(L)' 'TKEGIEVNVTAKLIEINGNILSFEITAYDEVGRIGGGYHERHIVNNNILMKRVEERFSMVESSP' A
#
# COMPACT_ATOMS: atom_id res chain seq x y z
N THR A 1 -7.40 5.21 18.29
CA THR A 1 -7.62 3.97 19.06
C THR A 1 -6.52 3.81 20.09
N LYS A 2 -6.79 3.12 21.20
CA LYS A 2 -5.80 2.83 22.26
C LYS A 2 -5.08 1.52 21.93
N GLU A 3 -3.83 1.39 22.35
CA GLU A 3 -3.09 0.13 22.24
C GLU A 3 -3.86 -1.03 22.90
N GLY A 4 -3.81 -2.20 22.27
CA GLY A 4 -4.52 -3.40 22.71
C GLY A 4 -5.98 -3.51 22.22
N ILE A 5 -6.53 -2.47 21.58
CA ILE A 5 -7.85 -2.53 20.95
C ILE A 5 -7.74 -3.15 19.56
N GLU A 6 -8.67 -4.05 19.23
CA GLU A 6 -8.80 -4.62 17.90
C GLU A 6 -9.33 -3.58 16.91
N VAL A 7 -8.69 -3.50 15.74
CA VAL A 7 -9.07 -2.59 14.67
C VAL A 7 -9.46 -3.38 13.44
N ASN A 8 -10.65 -3.10 12.93
CA ASN A 8 -11.13 -3.65 11.67
C ASN A 8 -10.84 -2.67 10.54
N VAL A 9 -10.08 -3.11 9.54
CA VAL A 9 -9.75 -2.31 8.35
C VAL A 9 -10.32 -2.98 7.11
N THR A 10 -11.11 -2.22 6.35
CA THR A 10 -11.66 -2.66 5.06
C THR A 10 -10.98 -1.90 3.93
N ALA A 11 -10.52 -2.65 2.92
CA ALA A 11 -10.02 -2.10 1.66
C ALA A 11 -11.00 -2.42 0.52
N LYS A 12 -11.75 -1.42 0.08
CA LYS A 12 -12.75 -1.55 -0.98
C LYS A 12 -12.13 -1.12 -2.32
N LEU A 13 -12.11 -2.01 -3.31
CA LEU A 13 -11.74 -1.64 -4.67
C LEU A 13 -12.83 -0.74 -5.25
N ILE A 14 -12.48 0.51 -5.58
CA ILE A 14 -13.42 1.52 -6.06
C ILE A 14 -13.22 1.85 -7.55
N GLU A 15 -12.04 1.58 -8.11
CA GLU A 15 -11.75 1.83 -9.53
C GLU A 15 -10.66 0.88 -10.05
N ILE A 16 -10.76 0.53 -11.34
CA ILE A 16 -9.72 -0.17 -12.10
C ILE A 16 -9.43 0.68 -13.35
N ASN A 17 -8.20 1.19 -13.46
CA ASN A 17 -7.73 1.92 -14.63
C ASN A 17 -6.47 1.25 -15.19
N GLY A 18 -6.65 0.36 -16.18
CA GLY A 18 -5.56 -0.43 -16.73
C GLY A 18 -4.92 -1.32 -15.67
N ASN A 19 -3.65 -1.06 -15.34
CA ASN A 19 -2.91 -1.78 -14.29
C ASN A 19 -2.93 -1.08 -12.93
N ILE A 20 -3.70 0.00 -12.78
CA ILE A 20 -3.85 0.76 -11.54
C ILE A 20 -5.16 0.37 -10.87
N LEU A 21 -5.10 -0.03 -9.61
CA LEU A 21 -6.23 -0.36 -8.77
C LEU A 21 -6.35 0.68 -7.64
N SER A 22 -7.48 1.37 -7.57
CA SER A 22 -7.73 2.38 -6.53
C SER A 22 -8.61 1.78 -5.43
N PHE A 23 -8.14 1.86 -4.18
CA PHE A 23 -8.86 1.35 -3.01
C PHE A 23 -9.26 2.48 -2.07
N GLU A 24 -10.51 2.45 -1.61
CA GLU A 24 -10.94 3.20 -0.44
C GLU A 24 -10.71 2.34 0.81
N ILE A 25 -9.93 2.86 1.76
CA ILE A 25 -9.61 2.23 3.03
C ILE A 25 -10.43 2.87 4.13
N THR A 26 -11.09 2.07 4.95
CA THR A 26 -11.78 2.54 6.16
C THR A 26 -11.41 1.68 7.36
N ALA A 27 -11.08 2.33 8.47
CA ALA A 27 -10.72 1.67 9.73
C ALA A 27 -11.73 1.99 10.84
N TYR A 28 -12.09 0.97 11.61
CA TYR A 28 -13.02 1.03 12.73
C TYR A 28 -12.42 0.36 13.97
N ASP A 29 -12.71 0.92 15.14
CA ASP A 29 -12.66 0.19 16.41
C ASP A 29 -14.09 -0.03 16.94
N GLU A 30 -14.22 -0.53 18.17
CA GLU A 30 -15.51 -0.78 18.82
C GLU A 30 -16.39 0.46 19.02
N VAL A 31 -15.78 1.65 19.07
CA VAL A 31 -16.49 2.93 19.27
C VAL A 31 -16.97 3.48 17.93
N GLY A 32 -16.21 3.26 16.86
CA GLY A 32 -16.63 3.63 15.51
C GLY A 32 -15.47 3.85 14.56
N ARG A 33 -15.69 4.69 13.54
CA ARG A 33 -14.68 4.96 12.51
C ARG A 33 -13.53 5.76 13.11
N ILE A 34 -12.31 5.24 12.98
CA ILE A 34 -11.09 5.89 13.47
C ILE A 34 -10.21 6.45 12.37
N GLY A 35 -10.48 6.12 11.11
CA GLY A 35 -9.70 6.63 10.00
C GLY A 35 -10.13 6.09 8.65
N GLY A 36 -9.43 6.56 7.62
CA GLY A 36 -9.53 6.06 6.27
C GLY A 36 -8.56 6.77 5.34
N GLY A 37 -8.54 6.36 4.09
CA GLY A 37 -7.68 6.95 3.07
C GLY A 37 -7.90 6.27 1.72
N TYR A 38 -7.21 6.77 0.71
CA TYR A 38 -7.16 6.13 -0.61
C TYR A 38 -5.80 5.49 -0.80
N HIS A 39 -5.78 4.31 -1.41
CA HIS A 39 -4.55 3.57 -1.69
C HIS A 39 -4.57 3.09 -3.13
N GLU A 40 -3.56 3.48 -3.90
CA GLU A 40 -3.38 3.03 -5.28
C GLU A 40 -2.38 1.87 -5.33
N ARG A 41 -2.71 0.85 -6.13
CA ARG A 41 -1.83 -0.27 -6.39
C ARG A 41 -1.60 -0.45 -7.88
N HIS A 42 -0.32 -0.41 -8.25
CA HIS A 42 0.11 -0.74 -9.61
C HIS A 42 0.45 -2.22 -9.71
N ILE A 43 -0.19 -2.92 -10.65
CA ILE A 43 0.20 -4.27 -11.04
C ILE A 43 1.42 -4.16 -11.95
N VAL A 44 2.52 -4.78 -11.55
CA VAL A 44 3.81 -4.72 -12.25
C VAL A 44 4.40 -6.10 -12.44
N ASN A 45 5.30 -6.24 -13.43
CA ASN A 45 6.07 -7.46 -13.61
C ASN A 45 7.15 -7.56 -12.51
N ASN A 46 7.12 -8.65 -11.75
CA ASN A 46 8.03 -8.87 -10.62
C ASN A 46 9.52 -8.86 -11.03
N ASN A 47 9.89 -9.52 -12.13
CA ASN A 47 11.28 -9.62 -12.57
C ASN A 47 11.83 -8.24 -12.97
N ILE A 48 11.02 -7.42 -13.66
CA ILE A 48 11.40 -6.05 -14.02
C ILE A 48 11.55 -5.18 -12.76
N LEU A 49 10.64 -5.31 -11.79
CA LEU A 49 10.73 -4.57 -10.53
C LEU A 49 12.01 -4.92 -9.77
N MET A 50 12.30 -6.21 -9.59
CA MET A 50 13.48 -6.67 -8.85
C MET A 50 14.79 -6.22 -9.51
N LYS A 51 14.88 -6.27 -10.84
CA LYS A 51 16.04 -5.74 -11.56
C LYS A 51 16.27 -4.25 -11.27
N ARG A 52 15.21 -3.42 -11.29
CA ARG A 52 15.31 -1.99 -10.95
C ARG A 52 15.71 -1.75 -9.50
N VAL A 53 15.24 -2.60 -8.59
CA VAL A 53 15.63 -2.54 -7.17
C VAL A 53 17.13 -2.82 -7.03
N GLU A 54 17.66 -3.87 -7.65
CA GLU A 54 19.10 -4.19 -7.66
C GLU A 54 19.95 -3.07 -8.27
N GLU A 55 19.53 -2.54 -9.41
CA GLU A 55 20.16 -1.37 -10.05
C GLU A 55 20.21 -0.18 -9.08
N ARG A 56 19.13 0.10 -8.35
CA ARG A 56 19.08 1.21 -7.39
C ARG A 56 19.97 0.97 -6.17
N PHE A 57 20.02 -0.24 -5.63
CA PHE A 57 20.85 -0.59 -4.48
C PHE A 57 22.34 -0.52 -4.81
N SER A 58 22.75 -1.06 -5.96
CA SER A 58 24.16 -1.00 -6.38
C SER A 58 24.68 0.45 -6.52
N MET A 59 23.82 1.38 -6.97
CA MET A 59 24.15 2.82 -6.98
C MET A 59 24.40 3.39 -5.58
N VAL A 60 23.65 2.94 -4.56
CA VAL A 60 23.84 3.37 -3.16
C VAL A 60 25.14 2.83 -2.60
N GLU A 61 25.44 1.55 -2.82
CA GLU A 61 26.68 0.92 -2.34
C GLU A 61 27.95 1.48 -3.00
N SER A 62 27.82 1.95 -4.24
CA SER A 62 28.92 2.61 -4.97
C SER A 62 29.13 4.09 -4.61
N SER A 63 28.23 4.68 -3.81
CA SER A 63 28.38 6.06 -3.35
C SER A 63 29.17 6.07 -2.01
N PRO A 64 30.24 6.88 -1.89
CA PRO A 64 31.10 6.90 -0.70
C PRO A 64 30.40 7.42 0.56
#